data_AF-A0A962SMF5-F1
#
_entry.id   AF-A0A962SMF5-F1
#
_cell.length_a   1.000
_cell.length_b   1.000
_cell.length_c   1.000
_cell.angle_alpha   90.00
_cell.angle_beta   90.00
_cell.angle_gamma   90.00
#
_symmetry.space_group_name_H-M   'P 1'
#
loop_
_entity.id
_entity.type
_entity.pdbx_description
1 polymer ?
#
loop_
_entity_poly.entity_id
_entity_poly.type
_entity_poly.pdbx_seq_one_letter_code
_entity_poly.pdbx_strand_id
1 'polypeptide(L)'
;MNDHPLCFVVMPFGEKKDPGGGPDIDFDRIYNLAIRPGVEAAGMEPLRADEERVGGIIHKPMFERLLLCDYAVVDLTTGNANVFYELGVRHAVRPATTLTLFARQQQIPFDVSYSRALPYELGAKNRFEQEQAAPLRNAITARLVHLREHATDEPETDSPLFQLLQGYQPPDIARLKTDVFREQVKYASDIKRRLAAARVAKDATQLHDLETNLGPADAVEAGVFVDLFLSYRAVKDWAAMIALYENRMPAALKRAVLVREQLGFAYNRAGERKKALDILKEVVDEQGPSSESCGLMGRVYKDYWSEARLAGREAEARGWLRKAVDAYVLGFETDWRDAYPGINALTLLDIQGDPESLEKKRAMLPVVRYAVNRRIESATPDYWDHATLLELAVLDQDETATSKHLDNTLAAVREPWEPESTHNNLAMIRDARLTRGVDEPWLSDVIHKLGEAK
;
A
#
# COMPACT_ATOMS: atom_id res chain seq x y z
N MET A 1 -8.18 34.38 12.29
CA MET A 1 -8.18 33.00 11.75
C MET A 1 -9.30 32.27 12.48
N ASN A 2 -10.25 31.67 11.76
CA ASN A 2 -11.31 30.90 12.42
C ASN A 2 -10.71 29.59 12.90
N ASP A 3 -10.56 29.46 14.21
CA ASP A 3 -9.98 28.29 14.87
C ASP A 3 -11.07 27.21 15.02
N HIS A 4 -11.26 26.41 13.97
CA HIS A 4 -12.25 25.33 13.95
C HIS A 4 -11.70 24.09 14.71
N PRO A 5 -12.51 23.43 15.55
CA PRO A 5 -12.11 22.19 16.22
C PRO A 5 -11.73 21.08 15.22
N LEU A 6 -10.76 20.25 15.58
CA LEU A 6 -10.32 19.14 14.72
C LEU A 6 -11.23 17.92 14.92
N CYS A 7 -11.63 17.30 13.81
CA CYS A 7 -12.41 16.07 13.80
C CYS A 7 -11.62 14.96 13.08
N PHE A 8 -11.14 13.96 13.83
CA PHE A 8 -10.43 12.83 13.24
C PHE A 8 -11.42 11.85 12.60
N VAL A 9 -11.18 11.47 11.35
CA VAL A 9 -12.03 10.56 10.57
C VAL A 9 -11.31 9.23 10.43
N VAL A 10 -11.82 8.24 11.12
CA VAL A 10 -11.32 6.86 11.18
C VAL A 10 -12.21 6.00 10.29
N MET A 11 -11.70 5.58 9.14
CA MET A 11 -12.49 4.79 8.18
C MET A 11 -11.59 3.98 7.25
N PRO A 12 -12.09 2.90 6.62
CA PRO A 12 -11.41 2.29 5.49
C PRO A 12 -11.22 3.30 4.35
N PHE A 13 -10.23 3.07 3.49
CA PHE A 13 -9.90 3.97 2.37
C PHE A 13 -9.96 3.24 1.02
N GLY A 14 -10.23 3.99 -0.06
CA GLY A 14 -10.38 3.45 -1.41
C GLY A 14 -11.50 2.42 -1.53
N GLU A 15 -11.43 1.59 -2.56
CA GLU A 15 -12.36 0.48 -2.76
C GLU A 15 -12.01 -0.70 -1.84
N LYS A 16 -13.01 -1.24 -1.15
CA LYS A 16 -12.87 -2.41 -0.29
C LYS A 16 -13.91 -3.46 -0.65
N LYS A 17 -13.51 -4.73 -0.54
CA LYS A 17 -14.40 -5.88 -0.69
C LYS A 17 -15.55 -5.78 0.30
N ASP A 18 -16.76 -6.02 -0.19
CA ASP A 18 -17.94 -6.20 0.66
C ASP A 18 -17.86 -7.59 1.35
N PRO A 19 -17.80 -7.67 2.68
CA PRO A 19 -17.82 -8.94 3.41
C PRO A 19 -19.08 -9.78 3.14
N GLY A 20 -20.18 -9.16 2.73
CA GLY A 20 -21.42 -9.82 2.34
C GLY A 20 -21.39 -10.43 0.93
N GLY A 21 -20.27 -10.33 0.21
CA GLY A 21 -20.11 -10.85 -1.15
C GLY A 21 -20.73 -9.97 -2.25
N GLY A 22 -21.15 -8.75 -1.91
CA GLY A 22 -21.62 -7.74 -2.85
C GLY A 22 -20.49 -7.04 -3.62
N PRO A 23 -20.83 -6.08 -4.50
CA PRO A 23 -19.84 -5.22 -5.16
C PRO A 23 -18.99 -4.44 -4.16
N ASP A 24 -17.77 -4.08 -4.57
CA ASP A 24 -16.85 -3.33 -3.72
C ASP A 24 -17.45 -1.98 -3.27
N ILE A 25 -17.08 -1.56 -2.06
CA ILE A 25 -17.54 -0.32 -1.42
C ILE A 25 -16.45 0.73 -1.61
N ASP A 26 -16.81 1.86 -2.24
CA ASP A 26 -15.94 3.02 -2.43
C ASP A 26 -16.02 3.97 -1.22
N PHE A 27 -15.04 3.86 -0.32
CA PHE A 27 -14.96 4.69 0.87
C PHE A 27 -14.48 6.12 0.60
N ASP A 28 -13.76 6.35 -0.50
CA ASP A 28 -13.37 7.71 -0.88
C ASP A 28 -14.60 8.51 -1.30
N ARG A 29 -15.56 7.86 -1.96
CA ARG A 29 -16.83 8.48 -2.32
C ARG A 29 -17.71 8.78 -1.11
N ILE A 30 -17.81 7.86 -0.14
CA ILE A 30 -18.53 8.10 1.13
C ILE A 30 -17.93 9.30 1.87
N TYR A 31 -16.60 9.34 1.96
CA TYR A 31 -15.89 10.43 2.60
C TYR A 31 -16.13 11.78 1.92
N ASN A 32 -15.91 11.86 0.61
CA ASN A 32 -15.98 13.12 -0.13
C ASN A 32 -17.41 13.65 -0.29
N LEU A 33 -18.41 12.79 -0.45
CA LEU A 33 -19.79 13.21 -0.67
C LEU A 33 -20.55 13.52 0.63
N ALA A 34 -20.21 12.85 1.74
CA ALA A 34 -20.99 12.92 2.98
C ALA A 34 -20.17 13.27 4.23
N ILE A 35 -19.13 12.51 4.58
CA ILE A 35 -18.45 12.67 5.87
C ILE A 35 -17.72 14.02 5.94
N ARG A 36 -16.81 14.30 4.98
CA ARG A 36 -16.07 15.57 4.91
C ARG A 36 -17.01 16.77 4.93
N PRO A 37 -17.98 16.92 4.01
CA PRO A 37 -18.86 18.08 4.01
C PRO A 37 -19.78 18.14 5.25
N GLY A 38 -20.11 16.99 5.86
CA GLY A 38 -20.90 16.95 7.10
C GLY A 38 -20.15 17.50 8.30
N VAL A 39 -18.87 17.15 8.42
CA VAL A 39 -17.94 17.66 9.44
C VAL A 39 -17.68 19.16 9.24
N GLU A 40 -17.41 19.58 8.00
CA GLU A 40 -17.19 21.00 7.66
C GLU A 40 -18.44 21.84 7.96
N ALA A 41 -19.63 21.33 7.65
CA ALA A 41 -20.90 22.01 7.96
C ALA A 41 -21.18 22.09 9.48
N ALA A 42 -20.59 21.22 10.30
CA ALA A 42 -20.62 21.34 11.76
C ALA A 42 -19.61 22.38 12.30
N GLY A 43 -18.88 23.06 11.41
CA GLY A 43 -17.87 24.06 11.74
C GLY A 43 -16.63 23.45 12.37
N MET A 44 -16.26 22.25 11.93
CA MET A 44 -15.07 21.49 12.34
C MET A 44 -14.18 21.22 11.13
N GLU A 45 -12.90 20.93 11.36
CA GLU A 45 -11.93 20.61 10.31
C GLU A 45 -11.69 19.09 10.25
N PRO A 46 -12.06 18.40 9.15
CA PRO A 46 -11.91 16.96 9.03
C PRO A 46 -10.45 16.55 8.76
N LEU A 47 -9.95 15.60 9.53
CA LEU A 47 -8.64 14.97 9.36
C LEU A 47 -8.82 13.48 9.13
N ARG A 48 -8.60 12.99 7.90
CA ARG A 48 -8.73 11.56 7.60
C ARG A 48 -7.38 10.85 7.76
N ALA A 49 -7.41 9.61 8.24
CA ALA A 49 -6.22 8.80 8.52
C ALA A 49 -5.49 8.25 7.27
N ASP A 50 -5.93 8.59 6.06
CA ASP A 50 -5.40 8.10 4.78
C ASP A 50 -3.95 8.52 4.48
N GLU A 51 -3.43 9.47 5.25
CA GLU A 51 -2.08 10.03 5.11
C GLU A 51 -0.95 9.21 5.78
N GLU A 52 -1.23 8.03 6.32
CA GLU A 52 -0.25 7.18 7.05
C GLU A 52 -0.17 5.76 6.47
N ARG A 53 0.13 5.65 5.16
CA ARG A 53 0.56 4.38 4.57
C ARG A 53 1.99 4.06 4.96
N VAL A 54 2.26 3.43 6.11
CA VAL A 54 3.43 2.55 6.31
C VAL A 54 3.16 1.57 7.45
N GLY A 55 3.33 0.27 7.15
CA GLY A 55 3.19 -0.81 8.11
C GLY A 55 4.05 -0.66 9.38
N GLY A 56 3.45 -1.06 10.50
CA GLY A 56 4.12 -1.42 11.76
C GLY A 56 4.62 -0.29 12.66
N ILE A 57 5.03 0.87 12.12
CA ILE A 57 5.71 1.92 12.93
C ILE A 57 5.23 3.34 12.61
N ILE A 58 3.94 3.54 12.33
CA ILE A 58 3.36 4.90 12.38
C ILE A 58 2.11 4.88 13.25
N HIS A 59 2.32 4.66 14.56
CA HIS A 59 1.24 4.75 15.52
C HIS A 59 1.22 6.08 16.29
N LYS A 60 2.34 6.81 16.37
CA LYS A 60 2.41 8.03 17.18
C LYS A 60 1.45 9.13 16.66
N PRO A 61 1.47 9.52 15.37
CA PRO A 61 0.57 10.56 14.88
C PRO A 61 -0.91 10.11 14.90
N MET A 62 -1.19 8.86 14.52
CA MET A 62 -2.50 8.22 14.70
C MET A 62 -2.99 8.29 16.17
N PHE A 63 -2.18 7.86 17.15
CA PHE A 63 -2.53 7.95 18.57
C PHE A 63 -2.68 9.39 19.04
N GLU A 64 -1.78 10.29 18.65
CA GLU A 64 -1.89 11.72 18.95
C GLU A 64 -3.20 12.29 18.41
N ARG A 65 -3.65 11.91 17.21
CA ARG A 65 -4.95 12.31 16.66
C ARG A 65 -6.12 11.71 17.43
N LEU A 66 -6.07 10.42 17.77
CA LEU A 66 -7.10 9.76 18.60
C LEU A 66 -7.20 10.40 19.99
N LEU A 67 -6.08 10.83 20.57
CA LEU A 67 -6.01 11.45 21.88
C LEU A 67 -6.34 12.94 21.83
N LEU A 68 -5.87 13.70 20.84
CA LEU A 68 -5.85 15.17 20.86
C LEU A 68 -6.94 15.83 20.00
N CYS A 69 -7.47 15.16 18.98
CA CYS A 69 -8.59 15.73 18.21
C CYS A 69 -9.83 15.89 19.08
N ASP A 70 -10.49 17.03 18.93
CA ASP A 70 -11.66 17.41 19.72
C ASP A 70 -12.84 16.46 19.46
N TYR A 71 -13.00 16.02 18.21
CA TYR A 71 -14.05 15.11 17.76
C TYR A 71 -13.47 13.93 16.98
N ALA A 72 -14.22 12.84 16.91
CA ALA A 72 -13.91 11.72 16.02
C ALA A 72 -15.16 11.21 15.31
N VAL A 73 -15.04 10.89 14.03
CA VAL A 73 -16.03 10.14 13.25
C VAL A 73 -15.41 8.80 12.88
N VAL A 74 -16.07 7.70 13.21
CA VAL A 74 -15.53 6.34 13.04
C VAL A 74 -16.49 5.49 12.22
N ASP A 75 -16.11 5.12 11.00
CA ASP A 75 -16.93 4.30 10.10
C ASP A 75 -16.61 2.81 10.26
N LEU A 76 -17.53 2.08 10.88
CA LEU A 76 -17.41 0.65 11.21
C LEU A 76 -17.82 -0.27 10.06
N THR A 77 -18.17 0.29 8.90
CA THR A 77 -18.56 -0.49 7.72
C THR A 77 -17.45 -1.46 7.32
N THR A 78 -17.83 -2.67 6.90
CA THR A 78 -16.96 -3.83 6.60
C THR A 78 -16.28 -4.52 7.79
N GLY A 79 -16.43 -4.01 9.02
CA GLY A 79 -15.88 -4.65 10.20
C GLY A 79 -14.34 -4.66 10.24
N ASN A 80 -13.71 -3.59 9.75
CA ASN A 80 -12.25 -3.49 9.68
C ASN A 80 -11.61 -3.52 11.08
N ALA A 81 -10.74 -4.51 11.33
CA ALA A 81 -10.08 -4.70 12.63
C ALA A 81 -9.25 -3.49 13.09
N ASN A 82 -8.62 -2.75 12.16
CA ASN A 82 -7.84 -1.56 12.50
C ASN A 82 -8.74 -0.43 13.01
N VAL A 83 -9.89 -0.22 12.36
CA VAL A 83 -10.87 0.78 12.79
C VAL A 83 -11.41 0.46 14.19
N PHE A 84 -11.66 -0.83 14.49
CA PHE A 84 -12.06 -1.24 15.83
C PHE A 84 -10.96 -1.00 16.87
N TYR A 85 -9.71 -1.25 16.52
CA TYR A 85 -8.57 -0.97 17.39
C TYR A 85 -8.48 0.54 17.72
N GLU A 86 -8.58 1.39 16.71
CA GLU A 86 -8.56 2.86 16.85
C GLU A 86 -9.76 3.35 17.68
N LEU A 87 -10.95 2.81 17.44
CA LEU A 87 -12.15 3.10 18.25
C LEU A 87 -11.94 2.71 19.71
N GLY A 88 -11.38 1.52 19.97
CA GLY A 88 -11.09 1.05 21.33
C GLY A 88 -10.14 2.00 22.07
N VAL A 89 -9.08 2.45 21.38
CA VAL A 89 -8.13 3.42 21.94
C VAL A 89 -8.81 4.76 22.22
N ARG A 90 -9.62 5.28 21.28
CA ARG A 90 -10.41 6.52 21.47
C ARG A 90 -11.34 6.39 22.68
N HIS A 91 -12.12 5.32 22.76
CA HIS A 91 -13.03 5.07 23.89
C HIS A 91 -12.30 4.93 25.23
N ALA A 92 -11.04 4.48 25.24
CA ALA A 92 -10.26 4.36 26.49
C ALA A 92 -9.76 5.70 27.03
N VAL A 93 -9.55 6.70 26.16
CA VAL A 93 -8.92 7.97 26.53
C VAL A 93 -9.86 9.18 26.42
N ARG A 94 -10.96 9.06 25.67
CA ARG A 94 -11.95 10.12 25.46
C ARG A 94 -13.33 9.68 25.95
N PRO A 95 -13.95 10.42 26.87
CA PRO A 95 -15.25 10.05 27.43
C PRO A 95 -16.43 10.37 26.52
N ALA A 96 -16.27 11.37 25.65
CA ALA A 96 -17.32 11.90 24.77
C ALA A 96 -16.73 12.25 23.39
N THR A 97 -17.58 12.80 22.52
CA THR A 97 -17.29 13.38 21.20
C THR A 97 -16.85 12.39 20.12
N THR A 98 -17.32 11.15 20.21
CA THR A 98 -17.06 10.08 19.23
C THR A 98 -18.35 9.67 18.53
N LEU A 99 -18.44 9.94 17.23
CA LEU A 99 -19.55 9.54 16.37
C LEU A 99 -19.20 8.29 15.58
N THR A 100 -19.87 7.17 15.86
CA THR A 100 -19.73 5.95 15.06
C THR A 100 -20.75 5.92 13.91
N LEU A 101 -20.35 5.44 12.74
CA LEU A 101 -21.18 5.27 11.55
C LEU A 101 -21.16 3.79 11.11
N PHE A 102 -22.21 3.35 10.40
CA PHE A 102 -22.21 2.05 9.74
C PHE A 102 -23.20 1.98 8.57
N ALA A 103 -22.86 1.21 7.54
CA ALA A 103 -23.78 0.84 6.48
C ALA A 103 -24.80 -0.21 6.96
N ARG A 104 -26.09 0.06 6.77
CA ARG A 104 -27.20 -0.83 7.18
C ARG A 104 -27.16 -2.21 6.53
N GLN A 105 -26.53 -2.30 5.35
CA GLN A 105 -26.34 -3.55 4.62
C GLN A 105 -25.33 -4.49 5.29
N GLN A 106 -24.61 -4.03 6.31
CA GLN A 106 -23.56 -4.78 6.99
C GLN A 106 -23.96 -5.16 8.41
N GLN A 107 -23.44 -6.29 8.89
CA GLN A 107 -23.55 -6.64 10.30
C GLN A 107 -22.43 -5.96 11.09
N ILE A 108 -22.81 -5.24 12.15
CA ILE A 108 -21.86 -4.71 13.12
C ILE A 108 -21.67 -5.77 14.23
N PRO A 109 -20.44 -5.99 14.74
CA PRO A 109 -20.24 -6.81 15.93
C PRO A 109 -21.12 -6.39 17.11
N PHE A 110 -21.62 -7.37 17.85
CA PHE A 110 -22.58 -7.17 18.93
C PHE A 110 -22.10 -6.19 20.01
N ASP A 111 -20.81 -6.22 20.37
CA ASP A 111 -20.23 -5.39 21.45
C ASP A 111 -20.25 -3.88 21.16
N VAL A 112 -20.26 -3.48 19.88
CA VAL A 112 -20.43 -2.08 19.45
C VAL A 112 -21.85 -1.78 18.99
N SER A 113 -22.72 -2.78 18.81
CA SER A 113 -24.13 -2.59 18.41
C SER A 113 -24.97 -1.85 19.47
N TYR A 114 -24.51 -1.84 20.73
CA TYR A 114 -25.10 -1.04 21.82
C TYR A 114 -24.66 0.43 21.81
N SER A 115 -23.61 0.77 21.06
CA SER A 115 -23.23 2.16 20.83
C SER A 115 -24.22 2.80 19.85
N ARG A 116 -24.56 4.08 20.04
CA ARG A 116 -25.50 4.84 19.20
C ARG A 116 -24.91 5.14 17.81
N ALA A 117 -24.53 4.10 17.08
CA ALA A 117 -23.95 4.21 15.76
C ALA A 117 -25.00 4.73 14.78
N LEU A 118 -24.60 5.68 13.94
CA LEU A 118 -25.46 6.32 12.97
C LEU A 118 -25.52 5.45 11.72
N PRO A 119 -26.70 4.88 11.40
CA PRO A 119 -26.83 4.07 10.20
C PRO A 119 -26.86 4.93 8.94
N TYR A 120 -26.32 4.40 7.85
CA TYR A 120 -26.50 4.97 6.51
C TYR A 120 -26.73 3.90 5.45
N GLU A 121 -27.18 4.33 4.28
CA GLU A 121 -27.47 3.46 3.15
C GLU A 121 -26.35 3.58 2.11
N LEU A 122 -25.82 2.44 1.62
CA LEU A 122 -24.81 2.43 0.56
C LEU A 122 -25.40 2.65 -0.84
N GLY A 123 -26.71 2.54 -1.00
CA GLY A 123 -27.38 2.58 -2.29
C GLY A 123 -27.37 1.23 -3.01
N ALA A 124 -28.01 1.17 -4.18
CA ALA A 124 -28.09 -0.08 -4.94
C ALA A 124 -26.70 -0.53 -5.41
N LYS A 125 -26.36 -1.81 -5.19
CA LYS A 125 -25.06 -2.39 -5.57
C LYS A 125 -23.87 -1.63 -4.97
N ASN A 126 -24.01 -1.14 -3.74
CA ASN A 126 -23.00 -0.35 -3.02
C ASN A 126 -22.55 0.94 -3.73
N ARG A 127 -23.39 1.47 -4.64
CA ARG A 127 -23.13 2.73 -5.34
C ARG A 127 -23.62 3.91 -4.51
N PHE A 128 -22.70 4.49 -3.73
CA PHE A 128 -22.99 5.63 -2.89
C PHE A 128 -23.07 6.93 -3.71
N GLU A 129 -24.27 7.48 -3.87
CA GLU A 129 -24.55 8.65 -4.70
C GLU A 129 -25.09 9.82 -3.86
N GLN A 130 -25.35 10.97 -4.50
CA GLN A 130 -25.83 12.18 -3.80
C GLN A 130 -27.13 11.95 -3.02
N GLU A 131 -28.00 11.06 -3.50
CA GLU A 131 -29.25 10.69 -2.84
C GLU A 131 -29.01 10.05 -1.46
N GLN A 132 -28.00 9.19 -1.33
CA GLN A 132 -27.62 8.58 -0.05
C GLN A 132 -26.71 9.51 0.78
N ALA A 133 -25.90 10.32 0.10
CA ALA A 133 -24.97 11.25 0.74
C ALA A 133 -25.67 12.37 1.50
N ALA A 134 -26.76 12.94 0.96
CA ALA A 134 -27.44 14.07 1.59
C ALA A 134 -28.04 13.74 2.98
N PRO A 135 -28.77 12.62 3.17
CA PRO A 135 -29.23 12.19 4.49
C PRO A 135 -28.08 11.94 5.47
N LEU A 136 -27.03 11.22 5.05
CA LEU A 136 -25.87 10.94 5.90
C LEU A 136 -25.17 12.23 6.32
N ARG A 137 -24.90 13.13 5.37
CA ARG A 137 -24.27 14.43 5.63
C ARG A 137 -25.06 15.22 6.67
N ASN A 138 -26.38 15.35 6.48
CA ASN A 138 -27.24 16.09 7.40
C ASN A 138 -27.23 15.46 8.80
N ALA A 139 -27.24 14.13 8.88
CA ALA A 139 -27.25 13.40 10.14
C ALA A 139 -25.90 13.52 10.89
N ILE A 140 -24.78 13.46 10.17
CA ILE A 140 -23.43 13.74 10.70
C ILE A 140 -23.37 15.18 11.23
N THR A 141 -23.77 16.17 10.44
CA THR A 141 -23.77 17.58 10.85
C THR A 141 -24.61 17.78 12.10
N ALA A 142 -25.85 17.28 12.12
CA ALA A 142 -26.73 17.41 13.28
C ALA A 142 -26.13 16.77 14.54
N ARG A 143 -25.56 15.57 14.44
CA ARG A 143 -24.98 14.88 15.60
C ARG A 143 -23.70 15.54 16.09
N LEU A 144 -22.83 16.01 15.20
CA LEU A 144 -21.62 16.74 15.58
C LEU A 144 -21.91 18.11 16.19
N VAL A 145 -22.88 18.86 15.65
CA VAL A 145 -23.36 20.11 16.25
C VAL A 145 -23.92 19.85 17.64
N HIS A 146 -24.76 18.83 17.80
CA HIS A 146 -25.30 18.45 19.10
C HIS A 146 -24.19 18.09 20.11
N LEU A 147 -23.23 17.25 19.72
CA LEU A 147 -22.07 16.91 20.55
C LEU A 147 -21.24 18.14 20.91
N ARG A 148 -21.14 19.12 20.01
CA ARG A 148 -20.42 20.37 20.24
C ARG A 148 -21.12 21.30 21.21
N GLU A 149 -22.42 21.48 21.08
CA GLU A 149 -23.23 22.29 21.98
C GLU A 149 -23.17 21.76 23.42
N HIS A 150 -23.17 20.43 23.58
CA HIS A 150 -23.18 19.78 24.90
C HIS A 150 -21.79 19.49 25.45
N ALA A 151 -20.71 19.73 24.69
CA ALA A 151 -19.35 19.43 25.13
C ALA A 151 -18.85 20.30 26.30
N THR A 152 -19.46 21.47 26.52
CA THR A 152 -18.99 22.47 27.50
C THR A 152 -19.77 22.49 28.82
N ASP A 153 -21.07 22.19 28.79
CA ASP A 153 -21.94 22.27 29.97
C ASP A 153 -22.15 20.89 30.63
N GLU A 154 -22.55 19.87 29.86
CA GLU A 154 -22.77 18.49 30.33
C GLU A 154 -22.41 17.49 29.20
N PRO A 155 -21.13 17.09 29.06
CA PRO A 155 -20.73 16.22 27.96
C PRO A 155 -21.43 14.86 28.05
N GLU A 156 -22.26 14.56 27.05
CA GLU A 156 -22.89 13.24 26.90
C GLU A 156 -21.77 12.20 26.72
N THR A 157 -21.52 11.41 27.77
CA THR A 157 -20.51 10.35 27.72
C THR A 157 -20.97 9.31 26.70
N ASP A 158 -20.18 9.09 25.66
CA ASP A 158 -20.48 8.15 24.56
C ASP A 158 -19.54 6.94 24.54
N SER A 159 -18.48 6.96 25.35
CA SER A 159 -17.60 5.82 25.53
C SER A 159 -18.18 4.80 26.53
N PRO A 160 -18.28 3.52 26.14
CA PRO A 160 -18.73 2.45 27.04
C PRO A 160 -17.88 2.31 28.30
N LEU A 161 -16.57 2.61 28.24
CA LEU A 161 -15.68 2.49 29.40
C LEU A 161 -16.05 3.51 30.48
N PHE A 162 -16.30 4.75 30.09
CA PHE A 162 -16.68 5.81 31.02
C PHE A 162 -18.15 5.73 31.46
N GLN A 163 -19.01 5.07 30.69
CA GLN A 163 -20.40 4.77 31.09
C GLN A 163 -20.50 3.61 32.09
N LEU A 164 -19.71 2.55 31.90
CA LEU A 164 -19.88 1.29 32.62
C LEU A 164 -18.93 1.13 33.83
N LEU A 165 -17.75 1.75 33.80
CA LEU A 165 -16.74 1.61 34.87
C LEU A 165 -16.81 2.78 35.85
N GLN A 166 -17.31 2.52 37.06
CA GLN A 166 -17.34 3.52 38.13
C GLN A 166 -15.92 3.95 38.54
N GLY A 167 -15.67 5.25 38.62
CA GLY A 167 -14.39 5.81 39.07
C GLY A 167 -13.27 5.82 38.02
N TYR A 168 -13.52 5.34 36.80
CA TYR A 168 -12.58 5.50 35.69
C TYR A 168 -12.56 6.96 35.24
N GLN A 169 -11.39 7.61 35.33
CA GLN A 169 -11.22 9.03 35.01
C GLN A 169 -10.42 9.19 33.71
N PRO A 170 -10.79 10.14 32.85
CA PRO A 170 -10.06 10.37 31.62
C PRO A 170 -8.65 10.88 31.94
N PRO A 171 -7.64 10.53 31.13
CA PRO A 171 -6.31 11.11 31.27
C PRO A 171 -6.37 12.65 31.12
N ASP A 172 -5.47 13.37 31.79
CA ASP A 172 -5.35 14.84 31.68
C ASP A 172 -4.76 15.22 30.31
N ILE A 173 -5.64 15.30 29.30
CA ILE A 173 -5.29 15.63 27.92
C ILE A 173 -5.09 17.14 27.74
N ALA A 174 -5.72 17.98 28.58
CA ALA A 174 -5.67 19.44 28.46
C ALA A 174 -4.25 20.02 28.66
N ARG A 175 -3.36 19.28 29.32
CA ARG A 175 -1.93 19.64 29.45
C ARG A 175 -1.09 19.37 28.21
N LEU A 176 -1.62 18.66 27.21
CA LEU A 176 -1.00 18.42 25.91
C LEU A 176 -1.49 19.51 24.95
N LYS A 177 -0.75 20.62 24.86
CA LYS A 177 -1.09 21.84 24.11
C LYS A 177 -1.81 21.58 22.76
N THR A 178 -3.11 21.89 22.70
CA THR A 178 -3.96 21.73 21.51
C THR A 178 -3.58 22.63 20.33
N ASP A 179 -3.04 23.82 20.58
CA ASP A 179 -2.63 24.76 19.52
C ASP A 179 -1.39 24.27 18.75
N VAL A 180 -0.38 23.79 19.47
CA VAL A 180 0.86 23.25 18.87
C VAL A 180 0.54 22.02 18.03
N PHE A 181 -0.33 21.15 18.53
CA PHE A 181 -0.80 19.98 17.77
C PHE A 181 -1.55 20.39 16.49
N ARG A 182 -2.46 21.37 16.56
CA ARG A 182 -3.18 21.89 15.40
C ARG A 182 -2.24 22.45 14.34
N GLU A 183 -1.26 23.25 14.74
CA GLU A 183 -0.25 23.81 13.83
C GLU A 183 0.59 22.69 13.17
N GLN A 184 1.01 21.69 13.95
CA GLN A 184 1.78 20.55 13.46
C GLN A 184 1.01 19.72 12.44
N VAL A 185 -0.28 19.43 12.71
CA VAL A 185 -1.12 18.66 11.78
C VAL A 185 -1.31 19.42 10.47
N LYS A 186 -1.63 20.72 10.53
CA LYS A 186 -1.80 21.55 9.32
C LYS A 186 -0.53 21.61 8.49
N TYR A 187 0.61 21.79 9.14
CA TYR A 187 1.91 21.78 8.50
C TYR A 187 2.20 20.44 7.80
N ALA A 188 1.95 19.32 8.49
CA ALA A 188 2.17 17.98 7.94
C ALA A 188 1.27 17.69 6.72
N SER A 189 -0.03 17.99 6.80
CA SER A 189 -0.96 17.78 5.69
C SER A 189 -0.68 18.69 4.48
N ASP A 190 -0.25 19.94 4.68
CA ASP A 190 0.20 20.80 3.57
C ASP A 190 1.41 20.21 2.85
N ILE A 191 2.40 19.72 3.60
CA ILE A 191 3.58 19.09 3.01
C ILE A 191 3.21 17.84 2.24
N LYS A 192 2.40 16.92 2.81
CA LYS A 192 1.98 15.70 2.12
C LYS A 192 1.24 16.00 0.82
N ARG A 193 0.38 17.02 0.81
CA ARG A 193 -0.28 17.50 -0.41
C ARG A 193 0.74 17.98 -1.46
N ARG A 194 1.75 18.75 -1.06
CA ARG A 194 2.80 19.24 -1.95
C ARG A 194 3.70 18.11 -2.47
N LEU A 195 4.03 17.12 -1.63
CA LEU A 195 4.74 15.90 -2.03
C LEU A 195 3.93 15.11 -3.07
N ALA A 196 2.62 14.93 -2.84
CA ALA A 196 1.74 14.28 -3.79
C ALA A 196 1.70 15.00 -5.15
N ALA A 197 1.63 16.34 -5.15
CA ALA A 197 1.69 17.13 -6.38
C ALA A 197 3.02 16.94 -7.12
N ALA A 198 4.15 16.97 -6.40
CA ALA A 198 5.48 16.76 -6.96
C ALA A 198 5.63 15.36 -7.60
N ARG A 199 5.07 14.32 -6.96
CA ARG A 199 5.04 12.96 -7.54
C ARG A 199 4.29 12.89 -8.86
N VAL A 200 3.10 13.51 -8.92
CA VAL A 200 2.28 13.54 -10.15
C VAL A 200 3.02 14.30 -11.26
N ALA A 201 3.66 15.42 -10.92
CA ALA A 201 4.45 16.21 -11.85
C ALA A 201 5.80 15.56 -12.24
N LYS A 202 6.22 14.50 -11.54
CA LYS A 202 7.56 13.89 -11.64
C LYS A 202 8.69 14.91 -11.44
N ASP A 203 8.48 15.88 -10.54
CA ASP A 203 9.40 17.00 -10.31
C ASP A 203 10.32 16.73 -9.11
N ALA A 204 11.56 16.31 -9.39
CA ALA A 204 12.57 16.08 -8.36
C ALA A 204 13.01 17.40 -7.68
N THR A 205 13.06 18.51 -8.41
CA THR A 205 13.50 19.81 -7.87
C THR A 205 12.57 20.27 -6.77
N GLN A 206 11.26 20.14 -7.00
CA GLN A 206 10.26 20.47 -5.99
C GLN A 206 10.39 19.60 -4.73
N LEU A 207 10.79 18.33 -4.86
CA LEU A 207 11.05 17.45 -3.71
C LEU A 207 12.28 17.90 -2.91
N HIS A 208 13.36 18.27 -3.59
CA HIS A 208 14.57 18.83 -2.95
C HIS A 208 14.29 20.15 -2.21
N ASP A 209 13.47 21.02 -2.81
CA ASP A 209 13.03 22.26 -2.18
C ASP A 209 12.17 21.99 -0.95
N LEU A 210 11.24 21.04 -1.03
CA LEU A 210 10.42 20.61 0.10
C LEU A 210 11.31 20.06 1.21
N GLU A 211 12.24 19.17 0.88
CA GLU A 211 13.21 18.62 1.84
C GLU A 211 13.99 19.74 2.51
N THR A 212 14.59 20.66 1.76
CA THR A 212 15.42 21.74 2.32
C THR A 212 14.65 22.63 3.30
N ASN A 213 13.35 22.82 3.05
CA ASN A 213 12.47 23.63 3.89
C ASN A 213 11.77 22.83 5.02
N LEU A 214 12.01 21.52 5.12
CA LEU A 214 11.54 20.74 6.27
C LEU A 214 12.26 21.20 7.54
N GLY A 215 11.49 21.34 8.62
CA GLY A 215 12.02 21.59 9.95
C GLY A 215 12.98 20.51 10.46
N PRO A 216 13.50 20.67 11.68
CA PRO A 216 14.37 19.67 12.30
C PRO A 216 13.61 18.33 12.47
N ALA A 217 14.35 17.21 12.43
CA ALA A 217 13.76 15.87 12.30
C ALA A 217 12.91 15.43 13.51
N ASP A 218 13.10 16.07 14.67
CA ASP A 218 12.31 15.86 15.88
C ASP A 218 10.99 16.65 15.90
N ALA A 219 10.85 17.66 15.04
CA ALA A 219 9.64 18.48 14.91
C ALA A 219 8.74 18.05 13.74
N VAL A 220 9.26 17.27 12.80
CA VAL A 220 8.52 16.81 11.61
C VAL A 220 7.84 15.47 11.89
N GLU A 221 6.58 15.34 11.49
CA GLU A 221 5.81 14.09 11.62
C GLU A 221 6.51 12.94 10.86
N ALA A 222 6.58 11.77 11.49
CA ALA A 222 7.19 10.57 10.89
C ALA A 222 6.60 10.21 9.52
N GLY A 223 5.29 10.39 9.33
CA GLY A 223 4.61 10.16 8.07
C GLY A 223 5.13 11.03 6.92
N VAL A 224 5.53 12.27 7.20
CA VAL A 224 6.11 13.18 6.18
C VAL A 224 7.45 12.67 5.67
N PHE A 225 8.30 12.14 6.57
CA PHE A 225 9.58 11.55 6.17
C PHE A 225 9.41 10.35 5.26
N VAL A 226 8.48 9.45 5.57
CA VAL A 226 8.27 8.30 4.70
C VAL A 226 7.61 8.70 3.38
N ASP A 227 6.67 9.65 3.40
CA ASP A 227 6.05 10.13 2.18
C ASP A 227 7.07 10.81 1.25
N LEU A 228 8.00 11.60 1.79
CA LEU A 228 9.11 12.18 1.02
C LEU A 228 10.06 11.08 0.49
N PHE A 229 10.40 10.10 1.33
CA PHE A 229 11.24 8.96 0.94
C PHE A 229 10.64 8.16 -0.24
N LEU A 230 9.35 7.87 -0.19
CA LEU A 230 8.62 7.21 -1.28
C LEU A 230 8.41 8.14 -2.49
N SER A 231 8.39 9.46 -2.29
CA SER A 231 8.32 10.43 -3.39
C SER A 231 9.59 10.45 -4.22
N TYR A 232 10.77 10.39 -3.58
CA TYR A 232 12.03 10.25 -4.30
C TYR A 232 12.09 8.95 -5.13
N ARG A 233 11.57 7.84 -4.60
CA ARG A 233 11.40 6.60 -5.36
C ARG A 233 10.52 6.81 -6.60
N ALA A 234 9.40 7.51 -6.46
CA ALA A 234 8.46 7.73 -7.58
C ALA A 234 9.10 8.52 -8.74
N VAL A 235 9.97 9.48 -8.43
CA VAL A 235 10.73 10.25 -9.43
C VAL A 235 12.06 9.62 -9.82
N LYS A 236 12.38 8.44 -9.29
CA LYS A 236 13.63 7.69 -9.52
C LYS A 236 14.90 8.42 -9.09
N ASP A 237 14.81 9.34 -8.13
CA ASP A 237 15.97 10.01 -7.52
C ASP A 237 16.53 9.16 -6.38
N TRP A 238 17.27 8.11 -6.74
CA TRP A 238 17.82 7.15 -5.78
C TRP A 238 18.84 7.77 -4.83
N ALA A 239 19.61 8.74 -5.32
CA ALA A 239 20.65 9.41 -4.54
C ALA A 239 20.02 10.24 -3.41
N ALA A 240 18.99 11.04 -3.72
CA ALA A 240 18.24 11.80 -2.73
C ALA A 240 17.53 10.89 -1.72
N MET A 241 16.93 9.80 -2.19
CA MET A 241 16.28 8.81 -1.34
C MET A 241 17.25 8.20 -0.31
N ILE A 242 18.44 7.80 -0.74
CA ILE A 242 19.50 7.27 0.13
C ILE A 242 20.00 8.36 1.09
N ALA A 243 20.26 9.57 0.59
CA ALA A 243 20.73 10.69 1.41
C ALA A 243 19.73 11.09 2.50
N LEU A 244 18.42 11.08 2.20
CA LEU A 244 17.36 11.32 3.17
C LEU A 244 17.40 10.29 4.30
N TYR A 245 17.53 9.00 3.95
CA TYR A 245 17.71 7.94 4.94
C TYR A 245 18.95 8.19 5.78
N GLU A 246 20.12 8.34 5.16
CA GLU A 246 21.39 8.43 5.89
C GLU A 246 21.44 9.65 6.82
N ASN A 247 21.05 10.82 6.32
CA ASN A 247 21.36 12.10 6.94
C ASN A 247 20.23 12.72 7.77
N ARG A 248 18.96 12.41 7.47
CA ARG A 248 17.83 13.13 8.06
C ARG A 248 16.75 12.25 8.68
N MET A 249 16.63 11.00 8.22
CA MET A 249 15.56 10.14 8.69
C MET A 249 15.73 9.80 10.19
N PRO A 250 14.68 9.98 11.01
CA PRO A 250 14.70 9.59 12.42
C PRO A 250 15.09 8.12 12.64
N ALA A 251 15.88 7.85 13.68
CA ALA A 251 16.38 6.50 13.98
C ALA A 251 15.26 5.45 14.16
N ALA A 252 14.10 5.86 14.67
CA ALA A 252 12.94 4.97 14.80
C ALA A 252 12.41 4.49 13.43
N LEU A 253 12.39 5.37 12.42
CA LEU A 253 11.96 5.03 11.07
C LEU A 253 12.99 4.19 10.32
N LYS A 254 14.28 4.38 10.60
CA LYS A 254 15.36 3.60 9.96
C LYS A 254 15.26 2.10 10.20
N ARG A 255 14.60 1.69 11.29
CA ARG A 255 14.39 0.30 11.69
C ARG A 255 13.14 -0.32 11.06
N ALA A 256 12.25 0.49 10.48
CA ALA A 256 11.03 -0.01 9.88
C ALA A 256 11.34 -0.91 8.67
N VAL A 257 10.73 -2.10 8.64
CA VAL A 257 10.90 -3.11 7.58
C VAL A 257 10.71 -2.48 6.20
N LEU A 258 9.59 -1.79 5.99
CA LEU A 258 9.30 -1.12 4.72
C LEU A 258 10.41 -0.15 4.31
N VAL A 259 10.91 0.67 5.23
CA VAL A 259 11.96 1.66 4.94
C VAL A 259 13.23 0.94 4.49
N ARG A 260 13.61 -0.14 5.18
CA ARG A 260 14.82 -0.94 4.87
C ARG A 260 14.68 -1.68 3.55
N GLU A 261 13.52 -2.26 3.26
CA GLU A 261 13.19 -2.90 1.98
C GLU A 261 13.30 -1.90 0.82
N GLN A 262 12.65 -0.74 0.96
CA GLN A 262 12.70 0.32 -0.07
C GLN A 262 14.10 0.94 -0.20
N LEU A 263 14.88 1.02 0.88
CA LEU A 263 16.29 1.41 0.81
C LEU A 263 17.13 0.37 0.06
N GLY A 264 16.92 -0.92 0.32
CA GLY A 264 17.55 -2.02 -0.43
C GLY A 264 17.24 -1.92 -1.92
N PHE A 265 15.99 -1.64 -2.27
CA PHE A 265 15.60 -1.35 -3.65
C PHE A 265 16.38 -0.16 -4.22
N ALA A 266 16.45 0.98 -3.50
CA ALA A 266 17.16 2.17 -3.95
C ALA A 266 18.66 1.91 -4.16
N TYR A 267 19.32 1.23 -3.23
CA TYR A 267 20.73 0.84 -3.38
C TYR A 267 20.96 -0.02 -4.62
N ASN A 268 20.08 -0.99 -4.88
CA ASN A 268 20.20 -1.82 -6.09
C ASN A 268 20.05 -0.97 -7.37
N ARG A 269 19.10 -0.02 -7.40
CA ARG A 269 18.92 0.89 -8.54
C ARG A 269 20.09 1.87 -8.70
N ALA A 270 20.77 2.25 -7.62
CA ALA A 270 21.99 3.05 -7.63
C ALA A 270 23.26 2.24 -8.00
N GLY A 271 23.16 0.92 -8.17
CA GLY A 271 24.29 0.03 -8.46
C GLY A 271 25.06 -0.43 -7.21
N GLU A 272 24.67 0.01 -6.02
CA GLU A 272 25.26 -0.36 -4.72
C GLU A 272 24.72 -1.71 -4.21
N ARG A 273 24.78 -2.74 -5.06
CA ARG A 273 24.12 -4.04 -4.85
C ARG A 273 24.55 -4.77 -3.58
N LYS A 274 25.80 -4.59 -3.15
CA LYS A 274 26.27 -5.19 -1.90
C LYS A 274 25.51 -4.60 -0.70
N LYS A 275 25.39 -3.27 -0.63
CA LYS A 275 24.61 -2.60 0.42
C LYS A 275 23.13 -3.01 0.38
N ALA A 276 22.58 -3.15 -0.83
CA ALA A 276 21.22 -3.65 -1.02
C ALA A 276 21.03 -5.06 -0.41
N LEU A 277 21.95 -5.98 -0.66
CA LEU A 277 21.87 -7.32 -0.06
C LEU A 277 22.09 -7.31 1.45
N ASP A 278 23.03 -6.49 1.94
CA ASP A 278 23.33 -6.43 3.37
C ASP A 278 22.10 -5.97 4.15
N ILE A 279 21.41 -4.91 3.71
CA ILE A 279 20.20 -4.41 4.39
C ILE A 279 19.01 -5.39 4.27
N LEU A 280 18.82 -6.04 3.11
CA LEU A 280 17.71 -6.98 2.92
C LEU A 280 17.91 -8.28 3.71
N LYS A 281 19.15 -8.77 3.80
CA LYS A 281 19.47 -9.93 4.64
C LYS A 281 19.24 -9.63 6.11
N GLU A 282 19.64 -8.45 6.57
CA GLU A 282 19.40 -8.05 7.96
C GLU A 282 17.90 -8.02 8.29
N VAL A 283 17.05 -7.54 7.35
CA VAL A 283 15.59 -7.62 7.49
C VAL A 283 15.11 -9.07 7.62
N VAL A 284 15.59 -9.97 6.74
CA VAL A 284 15.21 -11.40 6.76
C VAL A 284 15.71 -12.09 8.03
N ASP A 285 16.91 -11.77 8.50
CA ASP A 285 17.49 -12.35 9.72
C ASP A 285 16.73 -11.91 10.98
N GLU A 286 16.20 -10.67 10.99
CA GLU A 286 15.42 -10.14 12.12
C GLU A 286 13.95 -10.55 12.11
N GLN A 287 13.30 -10.55 10.94
CA GLN A 287 11.83 -10.68 10.81
C GLN A 287 11.39 -12.03 10.24
N GLY A 288 12.34 -12.83 9.76
CA GLY A 288 12.07 -13.99 8.92
C GLY A 288 11.89 -13.61 7.44
N PRO A 289 11.89 -14.60 6.55
CA PRO A 289 11.65 -14.36 5.12
C PRO A 289 10.23 -13.82 4.91
N SER A 290 10.09 -12.92 3.94
CA SER A 290 8.82 -12.40 3.44
C SER A 290 8.81 -12.45 1.91
N SER A 291 7.62 -12.47 1.28
CA SER A 291 7.51 -12.42 -0.18
C SER A 291 8.26 -11.22 -0.76
N GLU A 292 8.07 -10.03 -0.17
CA GLU A 292 8.70 -8.77 -0.60
C GLU A 292 10.22 -8.80 -0.42
N SER A 293 10.73 -9.06 0.78
CA SER A 293 12.17 -9.07 1.07
C SER A 293 12.92 -10.08 0.21
N CYS A 294 12.40 -11.31 0.09
CA CYS A 294 12.97 -12.35 -0.75
C CYS A 294 12.88 -12.01 -2.24
N GLY A 295 11.77 -11.41 -2.69
CA GLY A 295 11.59 -10.93 -4.07
C GLY A 295 12.59 -9.82 -4.43
N LEU A 296 12.83 -8.88 -3.51
CA LEU A 296 13.85 -7.84 -3.66
C LEU A 296 15.26 -8.42 -3.73
N MET A 297 15.60 -9.37 -2.84
CA MET A 297 16.88 -10.07 -2.90
C MET A 297 17.05 -10.83 -4.22
N GLY A 298 16.01 -11.53 -4.67
CA GLY A 298 15.96 -12.20 -5.97
C GLY A 298 16.25 -11.24 -7.12
N ARG A 299 15.70 -10.02 -7.06
CA ARG A 299 15.97 -8.97 -8.03
C ARG A 299 17.44 -8.53 -8.02
N VAL A 300 18.03 -8.31 -6.85
CA VAL A 300 19.45 -7.93 -6.75
C VAL A 300 20.36 -9.03 -7.32
N TYR A 301 20.08 -10.29 -7.00
CA TYR A 301 20.82 -11.43 -7.56
C TYR A 301 20.62 -11.58 -9.07
N LYS A 302 19.42 -11.33 -9.59
CA LYS A 302 19.14 -11.31 -11.04
C LYS A 302 19.95 -10.21 -11.74
N ASP A 303 20.10 -9.04 -11.12
CA ASP A 303 20.91 -7.96 -11.68
C ASP A 303 22.41 -8.32 -11.67
N TYR A 304 22.93 -8.94 -10.59
CA TYR A 304 24.29 -9.51 -10.58
C TYR A 304 24.51 -10.57 -11.67
N TRP A 305 23.51 -11.45 -11.86
CA TRP A 305 23.55 -12.46 -12.93
C TRP A 305 23.64 -11.81 -14.30
N SER A 306 22.80 -10.81 -14.58
CA SER A 306 22.81 -10.09 -15.85
C SER A 306 24.17 -9.43 -16.13
N GLU A 307 24.76 -8.77 -15.13
CA GLU A 307 26.08 -8.14 -15.26
C GLU A 307 27.20 -9.16 -15.46
N ALA A 308 27.19 -10.27 -14.72
CA ALA A 308 28.18 -11.32 -14.90
C ALA A 308 28.08 -11.95 -16.30
N ARG A 309 26.86 -12.18 -16.79
CA ARG A 309 26.59 -12.69 -18.14
C ARG A 309 27.08 -11.73 -19.22
N LEU A 310 26.74 -10.44 -19.12
CA LEU A 310 27.19 -9.42 -20.08
C LEU A 310 28.71 -9.25 -20.08
N ALA A 311 29.37 -9.49 -18.95
CA ALA A 311 30.83 -9.48 -18.83
C ALA A 311 31.50 -10.80 -19.24
N GLY A 312 30.75 -11.81 -19.72
CA GLY A 312 31.28 -13.12 -20.10
C GLY A 312 31.79 -13.97 -18.92
N ARG A 313 31.42 -13.63 -17.67
CA ARG A 313 31.83 -14.34 -16.45
C ARG A 313 30.87 -15.49 -16.15
N GLU A 314 30.87 -16.51 -17.00
CA GLU A 314 29.88 -17.59 -17.03
C GLU A 314 29.71 -18.35 -15.69
N ALA A 315 30.82 -18.72 -15.04
CA ALA A 315 30.75 -19.46 -13.77
C ALA A 315 30.11 -18.63 -12.64
N GLU A 316 30.42 -17.34 -12.61
CA GLU A 316 29.85 -16.40 -11.66
C GLU A 316 28.37 -16.15 -11.97
N ALA A 317 28.02 -15.97 -13.25
CA ALA A 317 26.64 -15.81 -13.69
C ALA A 317 25.77 -17.00 -13.24
N ARG A 318 26.24 -18.25 -13.40
CA ARG A 318 25.53 -19.43 -12.89
C ARG A 318 25.36 -19.43 -11.37
N GLY A 319 26.33 -18.89 -10.62
CA GLY A 319 26.23 -18.73 -9.18
C GLY A 319 25.14 -17.74 -8.77
N TRP A 320 25.11 -16.58 -9.43
CA TRP A 320 24.09 -15.55 -9.17
C TRP A 320 22.69 -15.97 -9.60
N LEU A 321 22.57 -16.69 -10.73
CA LEU A 321 21.30 -17.22 -11.21
C LEU A 321 20.66 -18.17 -10.18
N ARG A 322 21.44 -19.09 -9.61
CA ARG A 322 20.96 -19.99 -8.54
C ARG A 322 20.47 -19.21 -7.32
N LYS A 323 21.25 -18.24 -6.84
CA LYS A 323 20.83 -17.39 -5.70
C LYS A 323 19.55 -16.60 -5.99
N ALA A 324 19.38 -16.13 -7.22
CA ALA A 324 18.16 -15.43 -7.63
C ALA A 324 16.95 -16.38 -7.60
N VAL A 325 17.09 -17.59 -8.14
CA VAL A 325 16.05 -18.63 -8.10
C VAL A 325 15.72 -18.99 -6.66
N ASP A 326 16.70 -19.28 -5.81
CA ASP A 326 16.49 -19.65 -4.41
C ASP A 326 15.73 -18.56 -3.66
N ALA A 327 16.10 -17.29 -3.85
CA ALA A 327 15.43 -16.16 -3.22
C ALA A 327 13.97 -15.99 -3.72
N TYR A 328 13.73 -16.07 -5.03
CA TYR A 328 12.37 -15.95 -5.56
C TYR A 328 11.47 -17.13 -5.16
N VAL A 329 12.02 -18.35 -5.12
CA VAL A 329 11.28 -19.52 -4.63
C VAL A 329 10.92 -19.33 -3.16
N LEU A 330 11.89 -18.97 -2.31
CA LEU A 330 11.63 -18.75 -0.89
C LEU A 330 10.58 -17.65 -0.66
N GLY A 331 10.63 -16.56 -1.45
CA GLY A 331 9.62 -15.51 -1.41
C GLY A 331 8.23 -16.02 -1.75
N PHE A 332 8.11 -16.79 -2.83
CA PHE A 332 6.83 -17.39 -3.22
C PHE A 332 6.32 -18.40 -2.18
N GLU A 333 7.19 -19.25 -1.64
CA GLU A 333 6.82 -20.25 -0.63
C GLU A 333 6.37 -19.63 0.69
N THR A 334 6.75 -18.37 0.95
CA THR A 334 6.32 -17.63 2.13
C THR A 334 4.89 -17.09 2.00
N ASP A 335 4.47 -16.68 0.79
CA ASP A 335 3.09 -16.27 0.52
C ASP A 335 2.67 -16.62 -0.92
N TRP A 336 2.01 -17.77 -1.08
CA TRP A 336 1.54 -18.25 -2.40
C TRP A 336 0.51 -17.34 -3.07
N ARG A 337 -0.05 -16.35 -2.36
CA ARG A 337 -1.01 -15.40 -2.93
C ARG A 337 -0.29 -14.31 -3.74
N ASP A 338 0.99 -14.08 -3.46
CA ASP A 338 1.81 -13.14 -4.21
C ASP A 338 2.49 -13.85 -5.38
N ALA A 339 1.98 -13.63 -6.59
CA ALA A 339 2.51 -14.25 -7.79
C ALA A 339 3.85 -13.67 -8.25
N TYR A 340 4.28 -12.50 -7.74
CA TYR A 340 5.44 -11.78 -8.26
C TYR A 340 6.76 -12.57 -8.10
N PRO A 341 7.11 -13.12 -6.91
CA PRO A 341 8.29 -13.97 -6.81
C PRO A 341 8.12 -15.26 -7.61
N GLY A 342 6.89 -15.81 -7.65
CA GLY A 342 6.56 -17.04 -8.36
C GLY A 342 6.88 -16.97 -9.86
N ILE A 343 6.39 -15.94 -10.56
CA ILE A 343 6.65 -15.79 -12.00
C ILE A 343 8.15 -15.59 -12.29
N ASN A 344 8.84 -14.80 -11.48
CA ASN A 344 10.29 -14.61 -11.63
C ASN A 344 11.07 -15.91 -11.38
N ALA A 345 10.68 -16.71 -10.38
CA ALA A 345 11.26 -18.03 -10.13
C ALA A 345 11.09 -18.93 -11.36
N LEU A 346 9.87 -19.05 -11.89
CA LEU A 346 9.57 -19.89 -13.06
C LEU A 346 10.37 -19.46 -14.30
N THR A 347 10.48 -18.16 -14.55
CA THR A 347 11.28 -17.61 -15.66
C THR A 347 12.76 -17.99 -15.49
N LEU A 348 13.33 -17.84 -14.30
CA LEU A 348 14.74 -18.16 -14.07
C LEU A 348 15.02 -19.67 -14.06
N LEU A 349 14.07 -20.50 -13.57
CA LEU A 349 14.14 -21.96 -13.66
C LEU A 349 14.10 -22.44 -15.13
N ASP A 350 13.27 -21.81 -15.97
CA ASP A 350 13.28 -22.07 -17.41
C ASP A 350 14.62 -21.66 -18.03
N ILE A 351 15.19 -20.51 -17.65
CA ILE A 351 16.49 -20.06 -18.15
C ILE A 351 17.63 -21.00 -17.71
N GLN A 352 17.59 -21.57 -16.50
CA GLN A 352 18.55 -22.61 -16.09
C GLN A 352 18.43 -23.86 -16.96
N GLY A 353 17.20 -24.36 -17.14
CA GLY A 353 16.88 -25.41 -18.11
C GLY A 353 17.47 -26.79 -17.84
N ASP A 354 18.17 -27.00 -16.72
CA ASP A 354 18.59 -28.33 -16.29
C ASP A 354 17.37 -29.17 -15.79
N PRO A 355 17.49 -30.51 -15.74
CA PRO A 355 16.35 -31.37 -15.40
C PRO A 355 15.71 -31.07 -14.04
N GLU A 356 16.49 -30.69 -13.04
CA GLU A 356 16.00 -30.37 -11.69
C GLU A 356 15.20 -29.06 -11.72
N SER A 357 15.76 -28.03 -12.37
CA SER A 357 15.10 -26.74 -12.54
C SER A 357 13.78 -26.86 -13.31
N LEU A 358 13.75 -27.66 -14.39
CA LEU A 358 12.53 -27.88 -15.17
C LEU A 358 11.47 -28.69 -14.42
N GLU A 359 11.86 -29.63 -13.56
CA GLU A 359 10.91 -30.36 -12.70
C GLU A 359 10.30 -29.43 -11.65
N LYS A 360 11.12 -28.62 -10.97
CA LYS A 360 10.65 -27.63 -10.01
C LYS A 360 9.71 -26.61 -10.65
N LYS A 361 10.04 -26.16 -11.87
CA LYS A 361 9.18 -25.29 -12.68
C LYS A 361 7.81 -25.95 -12.93
N ARG A 362 7.77 -27.21 -13.37
CA ARG A 362 6.51 -27.95 -13.61
C ARG A 362 5.63 -28.02 -12.36
N ALA A 363 6.23 -28.24 -11.18
CA ALA A 363 5.50 -28.30 -9.92
C ALA A 363 4.94 -26.94 -9.48
N MET A 364 5.71 -25.85 -9.66
CA MET A 364 5.32 -24.51 -9.22
C MET A 364 4.32 -23.81 -10.14
N LEU A 365 4.41 -24.03 -11.46
CA LEU A 365 3.61 -23.33 -12.48
C LEU A 365 2.10 -23.32 -12.20
N PRO A 366 1.42 -24.44 -11.87
CA PRO A 366 -0.02 -24.42 -11.62
C PRO A 366 -0.39 -23.59 -10.38
N VAL A 367 0.49 -23.51 -9.37
CA VAL A 367 0.24 -22.73 -8.15
C VAL A 367 0.33 -21.23 -8.45
N VAL A 368 1.36 -20.81 -9.19
CA VAL A 368 1.49 -19.40 -9.62
C VAL A 368 0.32 -18.99 -10.51
N ARG A 369 -0.05 -19.86 -11.47
CA ARG A 369 -1.22 -19.65 -12.34
C ARG A 369 -2.52 -19.50 -11.53
N TYR A 370 -2.71 -20.33 -10.50
CA TYR A 370 -3.86 -20.22 -9.61
C TYR A 370 -3.89 -18.89 -8.86
N ALA A 371 -2.76 -18.46 -8.30
CA ALA A 371 -2.66 -17.20 -7.56
C ALA A 371 -3.04 -15.98 -8.44
N VAL A 372 -2.52 -15.91 -9.66
CA VAL A 372 -2.85 -14.84 -10.62
C VAL A 372 -4.33 -14.86 -10.99
N ASN A 373 -4.89 -16.04 -11.28
CA ASN A 373 -6.32 -16.16 -11.63
C ASN A 373 -7.23 -15.72 -10.47
N ARG A 374 -6.91 -16.08 -9.22
CA ARG A 374 -7.66 -15.61 -8.05
C ARG A 374 -7.61 -14.10 -7.90
N ARG A 375 -6.45 -13.49 -8.13
CA ARG A 375 -6.29 -12.03 -8.12
C ARG A 375 -7.19 -11.37 -9.17
N ILE A 376 -7.17 -11.86 -10.41
CA ILE A 376 -8.00 -11.36 -11.54
C ILE A 376 -9.50 -11.55 -11.27
N GLU A 377 -9.91 -12.64 -10.64
CA GLU A 377 -11.33 -12.84 -10.28
C GLU A 377 -11.77 -11.89 -9.16
N SER A 378 -10.84 -11.48 -8.30
CA SER A 378 -11.11 -10.62 -7.15
C SER A 378 -10.96 -9.14 -7.45
N ALA A 379 -10.40 -8.71 -8.59
CA ALA A 379 -10.14 -7.31 -8.88
C ALA A 379 -10.25 -7.02 -10.38
N THR A 380 -10.39 -5.76 -10.76
CA THR A 380 -10.23 -5.38 -12.17
C THR A 380 -8.80 -5.69 -12.60
N PRO A 381 -8.56 -6.60 -13.56
CA PRO A 381 -7.21 -6.97 -13.96
C PRO A 381 -6.51 -5.77 -14.60
N ASP A 382 -5.24 -5.61 -14.27
CA ASP A 382 -4.38 -4.62 -14.91
C ASP A 382 -3.47 -5.27 -15.98
N TYR A 383 -2.63 -4.43 -16.60
CA TYR A 383 -1.62 -4.88 -17.56
C TYR A 383 -0.75 -6.04 -17.00
N TRP A 384 -0.31 -5.94 -15.74
CA TRP A 384 0.62 -6.90 -15.14
C TRP A 384 -0.02 -8.25 -14.89
N ASP A 385 -1.31 -8.27 -14.55
CA ASP A 385 -2.07 -9.50 -14.42
C ASP A 385 -2.13 -10.26 -15.77
N HIS A 386 -2.41 -9.56 -16.87
CA HIS A 386 -2.42 -10.15 -18.21
C HIS A 386 -1.03 -10.55 -18.71
N ALA A 387 -0.02 -9.70 -18.51
CA ALA A 387 1.37 -9.99 -18.86
C ALA A 387 1.90 -11.21 -18.11
N THR A 388 1.53 -11.38 -16.83
CA THR A 388 1.92 -12.57 -16.05
C THR A 388 1.28 -13.84 -16.61
N LEU A 389 -0.01 -13.80 -17.00
CA LEU A 389 -0.66 -14.95 -17.66
C LEU A 389 -0.05 -15.27 -19.03
N LEU A 390 0.38 -14.25 -19.78
CA LEU A 390 1.13 -14.42 -21.03
C LEU A 390 2.47 -15.12 -20.76
N GLU A 391 3.27 -14.64 -19.81
CA GLU A 391 4.53 -15.28 -19.43
C GLU A 391 4.32 -16.73 -18.97
N LEU A 392 3.29 -17.00 -18.16
CA LEU A 392 2.94 -18.35 -17.73
C LEU A 392 2.58 -19.27 -18.90
N ALA A 393 1.82 -18.79 -19.89
CA ALA A 393 1.48 -19.57 -21.07
C ALA A 393 2.71 -19.90 -21.94
N VAL A 394 3.63 -18.94 -22.09
CA VAL A 394 4.92 -19.16 -22.76
C VAL A 394 5.77 -20.19 -22.02
N LEU A 395 5.81 -20.10 -20.69
CA LEU A 395 6.53 -21.04 -19.83
C LEU A 395 5.92 -22.45 -19.92
N ASP A 396 4.60 -22.57 -20.07
CA ASP A 396 3.91 -23.85 -20.24
C ASP A 396 3.92 -24.38 -21.68
N GLN A 397 4.50 -23.63 -22.63
CA GLN A 397 4.47 -23.94 -24.07
C GLN A 397 3.04 -24.09 -24.63
N ASP A 398 2.07 -23.35 -24.06
CA ASP A 398 0.69 -23.32 -24.53
C ASP A 398 0.52 -22.17 -25.53
N GLU A 399 0.71 -22.46 -26.82
CA GLU A 399 0.60 -21.48 -27.91
C GLU A 399 -0.81 -20.87 -27.99
N THR A 400 -1.84 -21.66 -27.70
CA THR A 400 -3.24 -21.20 -27.79
C THR A 400 -3.54 -20.20 -26.67
N ALA A 401 -3.16 -20.52 -25.43
CA ALA A 401 -3.30 -19.60 -24.33
C ALA A 401 -2.39 -18.37 -24.49
N THR A 402 -1.18 -18.55 -25.04
CA THR A 402 -0.25 -17.46 -25.31
C THR A 402 -0.87 -16.41 -26.23
N SER A 403 -1.47 -16.82 -27.35
CA SER A 403 -2.14 -15.90 -28.27
C SER A 403 -3.26 -15.11 -27.57
N LYS A 404 -4.13 -15.81 -26.83
CA LYS A 404 -5.22 -15.17 -26.07
C LYS A 404 -4.72 -14.17 -25.02
N HIS A 405 -3.67 -14.52 -24.28
CA HIS A 405 -3.13 -13.65 -23.24
C HIS A 405 -2.34 -12.48 -23.82
N LEU A 406 -1.72 -12.63 -24.99
CA LEU A 406 -1.10 -11.53 -25.74
C LEU A 406 -2.13 -10.48 -26.13
N ASP A 407 -3.27 -10.88 -26.70
CA ASP A 407 -4.35 -9.97 -27.08
C ASP A 407 -4.82 -9.13 -25.87
N ASN A 408 -5.06 -9.79 -24.73
CA ASN A 408 -5.46 -9.10 -23.50
C ASN A 408 -4.37 -8.19 -22.94
N THR A 409 -3.10 -8.61 -23.03
CA THR A 409 -1.95 -7.82 -22.57
C THR A 409 -1.82 -6.53 -23.37
N LEU A 410 -1.91 -6.62 -24.71
CA LEU A 410 -1.84 -5.47 -25.60
C LEU A 410 -3.04 -4.53 -25.43
N ALA A 411 -4.24 -5.07 -25.22
CA ALA A 411 -5.43 -4.28 -24.95
C ALA A 411 -5.39 -3.51 -23.62
N ALA A 412 -4.53 -3.93 -22.68
CA ALA A 412 -4.39 -3.34 -21.36
C ALA A 412 -3.20 -2.37 -21.23
N VAL A 413 -2.46 -2.09 -22.31
CA VAL A 413 -1.31 -1.17 -22.29
C VAL A 413 -1.78 0.24 -21.94
N ARG A 414 -1.12 0.84 -20.95
CA ARG A 414 -1.36 2.24 -20.52
C ARG A 414 -0.15 3.10 -20.78
N GLU A 415 1.04 2.51 -20.72
CA GLU A 415 2.31 3.20 -20.84
C GLU A 415 3.28 2.44 -21.77
N PRO A 416 4.07 3.14 -22.60
CA PRO A 416 5.04 2.53 -23.53
C PRO A 416 6.04 1.53 -22.91
N TRP A 417 6.42 1.76 -21.66
CA TRP A 417 7.43 0.96 -20.97
C TRP A 417 6.90 -0.40 -20.46
N GLU A 418 5.57 -0.56 -20.37
CA GLU A 418 4.92 -1.81 -19.94
C GLU A 418 5.25 -2.96 -20.92
N PRO A 419 4.91 -2.88 -22.23
CA PRO A 419 5.24 -3.91 -23.21
C PRO A 419 6.75 -4.09 -23.41
N GLU A 420 7.55 -3.04 -23.22
CA GLU A 420 9.01 -3.16 -23.27
C GLU A 420 9.55 -4.13 -22.20
N SER A 421 9.02 -4.06 -20.97
CA SER A 421 9.44 -4.94 -19.89
C SER A 421 9.11 -6.41 -20.20
N THR A 422 7.88 -6.68 -20.62
CA THR A 422 7.41 -8.03 -20.96
C THR A 422 8.17 -8.59 -22.17
N HIS A 423 8.39 -7.77 -23.20
CA HIS A 423 9.25 -8.09 -24.34
C HIS A 423 10.64 -8.58 -23.88
N ASN A 424 11.28 -7.82 -22.98
CA ASN A 424 12.63 -8.13 -22.51
C ASN A 424 12.68 -9.45 -21.71
N ASN A 425 11.64 -9.74 -20.93
CA ASN A 425 11.51 -11.03 -20.23
C ASN A 425 11.38 -12.20 -21.21
N LEU A 426 10.46 -12.11 -22.18
CA LEU A 426 10.24 -13.19 -23.15
C LEU A 426 11.46 -13.40 -24.06
N ALA A 427 12.17 -12.34 -24.43
CA ALA A 427 13.42 -12.43 -25.17
C ALA A 427 14.50 -13.22 -24.41
N MET A 428 14.64 -13.01 -23.09
CA MET A 428 15.56 -13.80 -22.27
C MET A 428 15.19 -15.29 -22.25
N ILE A 429 13.90 -15.62 -22.18
CA ILE A 429 13.41 -17.02 -22.23
C ILE A 429 13.77 -17.64 -23.59
N ARG A 430 13.43 -16.96 -24.70
CA ARG A 430 13.73 -17.42 -26.07
C ARG A 430 15.23 -17.69 -26.24
N ASP A 431 16.08 -16.73 -25.87
CA ASP A 431 17.52 -16.84 -26.07
C ASP A 431 18.13 -18.00 -25.25
N ALA A 432 17.63 -18.22 -24.03
CA ALA A 432 18.04 -19.35 -23.20
C ALA A 432 17.58 -20.70 -23.79
N ARG A 433 16.36 -20.79 -24.33
CA ARG A 433 15.83 -21.98 -25.02
C ARG A 433 16.62 -22.30 -26.28
N LEU A 434 16.92 -21.30 -27.10
CA LEU A 434 17.76 -21.45 -28.31
C LEU A 434 19.15 -21.98 -27.98
N THR A 435 19.76 -21.50 -26.89
CA THR A 435 21.07 -21.99 -26.42
C THR A 435 21.04 -23.48 -26.05
N ARG A 436 19.87 -24.00 -25.63
CA ARG A 436 19.65 -25.42 -25.33
C ARG A 436 19.14 -26.23 -26.54
N GLY A 437 19.06 -25.63 -27.72
CA GLY A 437 18.58 -26.28 -28.95
C GLY A 437 17.06 -26.40 -29.06
N VAL A 438 16.31 -25.59 -28.30
CA VAL A 438 14.84 -25.50 -28.40
C VAL A 438 14.51 -24.23 -29.20
N ASP A 439 14.03 -24.39 -30.43
CA ASP A 439 13.58 -23.31 -31.29
C ASP A 439 12.05 -23.28 -31.37
N GLU A 440 11.47 -22.11 -31.11
CA GLU A 440 10.04 -21.86 -31.00
C GLU A 440 9.70 -20.60 -31.79
N PRO A 441 9.45 -20.72 -33.12
CA PRO A 441 9.22 -19.58 -33.99
C PRO A 441 8.05 -18.70 -33.54
N TRP A 442 7.01 -19.30 -32.96
CA TRP A 442 5.85 -18.59 -32.42
C TRP A 442 6.21 -17.61 -31.29
N LEU A 443 7.21 -17.94 -30.46
CA LEU A 443 7.64 -17.05 -29.38
C LEU A 443 8.31 -15.79 -29.94
N SER A 444 9.02 -15.91 -31.06
CA SER A 444 9.60 -14.76 -31.75
C SER A 444 8.54 -13.81 -32.32
N ASP A 445 7.42 -14.35 -32.82
CA ASP A 445 6.27 -13.54 -33.27
C ASP A 445 5.60 -12.79 -32.11
N VAL A 446 5.41 -13.46 -30.96
CA VAL A 446 4.88 -12.84 -29.74
C VAL A 446 5.78 -11.68 -29.28
N ILE A 447 7.10 -11.89 -29.23
CA ILE A 447 8.08 -10.86 -28.87
C ILE A 447 8.02 -9.69 -29.88
N HIS A 448 7.90 -9.98 -31.17
CA HIS A 448 7.80 -8.94 -32.19
C HIS A 448 6.57 -8.04 -31.99
N LYS A 449 5.39 -8.63 -31.78
CA LYS A 449 4.13 -7.90 -31.52
C LYS A 449 4.19 -7.03 -30.28
N LEU A 450 4.80 -7.52 -29.19
CA LEU A 450 5.07 -6.69 -28.00
C LEU A 450 6.03 -5.53 -28.33
N GLY A 451 6.97 -5.75 -29.24
CA GLY A 451 7.90 -4.74 -29.73
C GLY A 451 7.24 -3.60 -30.51
N GLU A 452 6.18 -3.88 -31.27
CA GLU A 452 5.41 -2.88 -32.02
C GLU A 452 4.54 -2.00 -31.13
N ALA A 453 4.28 -2.43 -29.89
CA ALA A 453 3.47 -1.71 -28.91
C ALA A 453 4.31 -0.85 -27.93
N LYS A 454 5.64 -0.84 -28.06
CA LYS A 454 6.54 0.10 -27.38
C LYS A 454 6.37 1.50 -27.96
#